data_AF-A0A7V9VHV3-F1
#
_entry.id   AF-A0A7V9VHV3-F1
#
_cell.length_a   1.000
_cell.length_b   1.000
_cell.length_c   1.000
_cell.angle_alpha   90.00
_cell.angle_beta   90.00
_cell.angle_gamma   90.00
#
_symmetry.space_group_name_H-M   'P 1'
#
loop_
_entity.id
_entity.type
_entity.pdbx_description
1 polymer ?
#
loop_
_entity_poly.entity_id
_entity_poly.type
_entity_poly.pdbx_seq_one_letter_code
_entity_poly.pdbx_strand_id
1 'polypeptide(L)'
;MDQQDETTLNSAERLILALLGAVLVFVTAIVVIRVATPDENPIGLPEDRPTPGSEIELPISVADALDLAMPWAEEWNDEARLILVSSQFERSGDEPVATPSADLGWIMLSYAAPREGEEWPRVSILVSRASGAIYYEETLSSTVEPPPEFARSIGDMPVTAEQAFRIAEQVAGESYREGCEPSRRQAQVVLDATERDDIAWVVVYYDQRERAANDIVVRINADTGETNTDARGDVTCDVAGVLPGVVTNKPAVERVHLLVREHLDRQRAAVAA
;
A
#
# COMPACT_ATOMS: atom_id res chain seq x y z
N MET A 1 -23.93 -22.53 66.43
CA MET A 1 -22.52 -22.87 66.13
C MET A 1 -22.56 -23.59 64.80
N ASP A 2 -22.62 -22.82 63.72
CA ASP A 2 -22.59 -23.36 62.36
C ASP A 2 -21.15 -23.64 61.98
N GLN A 3 -20.93 -24.87 61.57
CA GLN A 3 -19.65 -25.48 61.27
C GLN A 3 -19.23 -25.03 59.87
N GLN A 4 -18.09 -24.33 59.79
CA GLN A 4 -17.47 -23.92 58.52
C GLN A 4 -17.17 -25.16 57.67
N ASP A 5 -17.78 -25.21 56.49
CA ASP A 5 -17.51 -26.22 55.48
C ASP A 5 -16.19 -25.83 54.77
N GLU A 6 -15.06 -26.35 55.29
CA GLU A 6 -13.76 -26.26 54.63
C GLU A 6 -13.77 -27.13 53.36
N THR A 7 -14.08 -26.50 52.22
CA THR A 7 -13.97 -27.10 50.90
C THR A 7 -12.49 -27.34 50.58
N THR A 8 -12.03 -28.54 50.90
CA THR A 8 -10.69 -29.02 50.54
C THR A 8 -10.68 -29.35 49.04
N LEU A 9 -10.09 -28.46 48.24
CA LEU A 9 -9.90 -28.72 46.80
C LEU A 9 -9.11 -30.02 46.60
N ASN A 10 -9.67 -30.92 45.81
CA ASN A 10 -9.07 -32.21 45.47
C ASN A 10 -7.81 -32.02 44.61
N SER A 11 -6.90 -32.99 44.64
CA SER A 11 -5.59 -32.93 43.94
C SER A 11 -5.70 -32.61 42.45
N ALA A 12 -6.80 -32.99 41.80
CA ALA A 12 -7.08 -32.66 40.40
C ALA A 12 -7.40 -31.16 40.19
N GLU A 13 -8.16 -30.55 41.10
CA GLU A 13 -8.48 -29.11 41.02
C GLU A 13 -7.25 -28.25 41.33
N ARG A 14 -6.39 -28.71 42.24
CA ARG A 14 -5.08 -28.08 42.50
C ARG A 14 -4.17 -28.14 41.26
N LEU A 15 -4.21 -29.24 40.51
CA LEU A 15 -3.45 -29.39 39.27
C LEU A 15 -3.98 -28.45 38.18
N ILE A 16 -5.30 -28.33 38.03
CA ILE A 16 -5.93 -27.42 37.06
C ILE A 16 -5.61 -25.96 37.39
N LEU A 17 -5.70 -25.57 38.67
CA LEU A 17 -5.33 -24.22 39.10
C LEU A 17 -3.84 -23.93 38.90
N ALA A 18 -2.96 -24.90 39.14
CA ALA A 18 -1.53 -24.75 38.88
C ALA A 18 -1.24 -24.59 37.38
N LEU A 19 -1.93 -25.35 36.52
CA LEU A 19 -1.81 -25.21 35.06
C LEU A 19 -2.35 -23.87 34.56
N LEU A 20 -3.50 -23.42 35.06
CA LEU A 20 -4.05 -22.11 34.74
C LEU A 20 -3.13 -20.98 35.19
N GLY A 21 -2.54 -21.09 36.38
CA GLY A 21 -1.53 -20.14 36.87
C GLY A 21 -0.28 -20.12 35.99
N ALA A 22 0.22 -21.29 35.57
CA ALA A 22 1.37 -21.38 34.68
C ALA A 22 1.08 -20.79 33.29
N VAL A 23 -0.10 -21.05 32.72
CA VAL A 23 -0.53 -20.46 31.45
C VAL A 23 -0.66 -18.94 31.58
N LEU A 24 -1.26 -18.44 32.67
CA LEU A 24 -1.38 -17.00 32.90
C LEU A 24 -0.01 -16.33 33.00
N VAL A 25 0.93 -16.92 33.74
CA VAL A 25 2.32 -16.42 33.83
C VAL A 25 3.00 -16.44 32.46
N PHE A 26 2.80 -17.51 31.67
CA PHE A 26 3.37 -17.62 30.33
C PHE A 26 2.80 -16.57 29.36
N VAL A 27 1.49 -16.37 29.36
CA VAL A 27 0.82 -15.33 28.57
C VAL A 27 1.28 -13.93 29.01
N THR A 28 1.38 -13.68 30.31
CA THR A 28 1.84 -12.40 30.85
C THR A 28 3.31 -12.16 30.48
N ALA A 29 4.16 -13.19 30.51
CA ALA A 29 5.55 -13.09 30.06
C ALA A 29 5.64 -12.80 28.55
N ILE A 30 4.82 -13.44 27.71
CA ILE A 30 4.75 -13.12 26.27
C ILE A 30 4.30 -11.68 26.05
N VAL A 31 3.26 -11.22 26.75
CA VAL A 31 2.77 -9.84 26.65
C VAL A 31 3.82 -8.85 27.14
N VAL A 32 4.49 -9.11 28.27
CA VAL A 32 5.56 -8.25 28.77
C VAL A 32 6.76 -8.25 27.83
N ILE A 33 7.15 -9.39 27.26
CA ILE A 33 8.20 -9.43 26.22
C ILE A 33 7.76 -8.59 25.03
N ARG A 34 6.56 -8.80 24.46
CA ARG A 34 6.02 -8.01 23.33
C ARG A 34 5.84 -6.52 23.61
N VAL A 35 5.60 -6.12 24.87
CA VAL A 35 5.38 -4.72 25.25
C VAL A 35 6.68 -4.04 25.69
N ALA A 36 7.62 -4.79 26.26
CA ALA A 36 8.91 -4.27 26.76
C ALA A 36 10.06 -4.42 25.77
N THR A 37 9.95 -5.31 24.79
CA THR A 37 10.59 -5.15 23.49
C THR A 37 9.56 -4.49 22.60
N PRO A 38 9.47 -3.14 22.55
CA PRO A 38 8.93 -2.54 21.34
C PRO A 38 9.66 -3.24 20.19
N ASP A 39 8.92 -3.72 19.20
CA ASP A 39 9.54 -4.09 17.92
C ASP A 39 10.54 -2.96 17.66
N GLU A 40 11.83 -3.32 17.51
CA GLU A 40 12.84 -2.35 17.10
C GLU A 40 12.18 -1.51 16.02
N ASN A 41 12.09 -0.19 16.22
CA ASN A 41 11.48 0.72 15.26
C ASN A 41 11.84 0.20 13.87
N PRO A 42 10.86 -0.20 13.02
CA PRO A 42 11.18 -1.08 11.91
C PRO A 42 12.26 -0.51 11.00
N ILE A 43 12.54 0.80 11.06
CA ILE A 43 13.79 1.39 10.59
C ILE A 43 14.19 2.54 11.53
N GLY A 44 15.45 2.55 11.99
CA GLY A 44 16.03 3.76 12.58
C GLY A 44 16.00 4.87 11.55
N LEU A 45 15.39 6.02 11.84
CA LEU A 45 15.44 7.19 10.95
C LEU A 45 16.92 7.49 10.64
N PRO A 46 17.44 7.22 9.42
CA PRO A 46 18.78 7.63 9.10
C PRO A 46 18.71 9.13 8.80
N GLU A 47 19.53 9.92 9.50
CA GLU A 47 19.77 11.33 9.16
C GLU A 47 20.38 11.52 7.76
N ASP A 48 20.76 10.42 7.08
CA ASP A 48 21.46 10.38 5.78
C ASP A 48 20.59 9.99 4.57
N ARG A 49 19.25 9.96 4.69
CA ARG A 49 18.42 9.64 3.51
C ARG A 49 18.54 10.74 2.45
N PRO A 50 18.80 10.39 1.18
CA PRO A 50 18.92 11.38 0.13
C PRO A 50 17.61 12.16 -0.01
N THR A 51 17.74 13.47 0.10
CA THR A 51 16.72 14.40 -0.37
C THR A 51 16.98 14.71 -1.84
N PRO A 52 15.96 15.05 -2.61
CA PRO A 52 16.14 15.43 -4.01
C PRO A 52 17.19 16.54 -4.12
N GLY A 53 18.10 16.40 -5.08
CA GLY A 53 18.97 17.52 -5.46
C GLY A 53 18.14 18.71 -5.94
N SER A 54 18.74 19.90 -5.95
CA SER A 54 18.07 21.15 -6.35
C SER A 54 17.56 21.19 -7.80
N GLU A 55 17.86 20.17 -8.61
CA GLU A 55 17.49 20.06 -10.01
C GLU A 55 16.18 19.28 -10.23
N ILE A 56 15.67 18.58 -9.21
CA ILE A 56 14.42 17.83 -9.30
C ILE A 56 13.22 18.78 -9.18
N GLU A 57 12.34 18.76 -10.18
CA GLU A 57 11.08 19.49 -10.15
C GLU A 57 10.10 18.82 -9.18
N LEU A 58 9.41 19.62 -8.38
CA LEU A 58 8.38 19.16 -7.45
C LEU A 58 6.99 19.57 -7.96
N PRO A 59 5.94 18.72 -7.79
CA PRO A 59 5.97 17.40 -7.17
C PRO A 59 6.76 16.37 -8.00
N ILE A 60 7.50 15.49 -7.33
CA ILE A 60 8.40 14.54 -8.01
C ILE A 60 7.58 13.60 -8.92
N SER A 61 8.10 13.34 -10.11
CA SER A 61 7.50 12.38 -11.04
C SER A 61 7.85 10.93 -10.65
N VAL A 62 7.12 9.95 -11.17
CA VAL A 62 7.47 8.53 -11.01
C VAL A 62 8.85 8.22 -11.61
N ALA A 63 9.23 8.86 -12.71
CA ALA A 63 10.53 8.66 -13.34
C ALA A 63 11.66 9.20 -12.44
N ASP A 64 11.52 10.42 -11.93
CA ASP A 64 12.54 11.01 -11.06
C ASP A 64 12.62 10.27 -9.71
N ALA A 65 11.49 9.79 -9.18
CA ALA A 65 11.47 8.95 -7.99
C ALA A 65 12.17 7.60 -8.20
N LEU A 66 12.07 7.02 -9.41
CA LEU A 66 12.80 5.81 -9.78
C LEU A 66 14.30 6.07 -9.82
N ASP A 67 14.73 7.16 -10.45
CA ASP A 67 16.14 7.55 -10.51
C ASP A 67 16.73 7.82 -9.11
N LEU A 68 15.91 8.38 -8.20
CA LEU A 68 16.29 8.58 -6.81
C LEU A 68 16.39 7.26 -6.01
N ALA A 69 15.46 6.33 -6.23
CA ALA A 69 15.34 5.11 -5.43
C ALA A 69 16.21 3.95 -5.93
N MET A 70 16.55 3.91 -7.23
CA MET A 70 17.31 2.81 -7.83
C MET A 70 18.69 2.62 -7.18
N PRO A 71 19.53 3.66 -6.98
CA PRO A 71 20.82 3.48 -6.34
C PRO A 71 20.72 2.91 -4.92
N TRP A 72 19.63 3.20 -4.22
CA TRP A 72 19.37 2.68 -2.88
C TRP A 72 18.97 1.20 -2.90
N ALA A 73 18.13 0.81 -3.87
CA ALA A 73 17.81 -0.60 -4.10
C ALA A 73 19.06 -1.41 -4.49
N GLU A 74 19.96 -0.83 -5.30
CA GLU A 74 21.23 -1.43 -5.69
C GLU A 74 22.23 -1.54 -4.53
N GLU A 75 22.24 -0.56 -3.62
CA GLU A 75 23.03 -0.64 -2.38
C GLU A 75 22.53 -1.75 -1.45
N TRP A 76 21.21 -1.93 -1.37
CA TRP A 76 20.59 -3.04 -0.64
C TRP A 76 20.92 -4.40 -1.27
N ASN A 77 20.82 -4.52 -2.60
CA ASN A 77 21.19 -5.70 -3.36
C ASN A 77 21.53 -5.32 -4.81
N ASP A 78 22.72 -5.68 -5.29
CA ASP A 78 23.22 -5.30 -6.63
C ASP A 78 22.49 -5.97 -7.79
N GLU A 79 21.67 -6.99 -7.51
CA GLU A 79 20.78 -7.65 -8.45
C GLU A 79 19.29 -7.28 -8.24
N ALA A 80 19.00 -6.21 -7.49
CA ALA A 80 17.64 -5.73 -7.27
C ALA A 80 16.96 -5.33 -8.58
N ARG A 81 15.72 -5.81 -8.78
CA ARG A 81 14.91 -5.52 -9.98
C ARG A 81 13.58 -4.92 -9.57
N LEU A 82 13.15 -3.89 -10.27
CA LEU A 82 11.86 -3.24 -10.04
C LEU A 82 10.70 -4.18 -10.41
N ILE A 83 9.79 -4.43 -9.47
CA ILE A 83 8.66 -5.37 -9.60
C ILE A 83 7.28 -4.72 -9.41
N LEU A 84 7.24 -3.53 -8.80
CA LEU A 84 5.99 -2.79 -8.58
C LEU A 84 6.26 -1.30 -8.64
N VAL A 85 5.39 -0.59 -9.34
CA VAL A 85 5.29 0.88 -9.28
C VAL A 85 3.86 1.24 -8.96
N SER A 86 3.69 1.94 -7.84
CA SER A 86 2.41 2.48 -7.42
C SER A 86 2.58 3.91 -6.98
N SER A 87 1.68 4.79 -7.37
CA SER A 87 1.63 6.17 -6.90
C SER A 87 0.25 6.51 -6.38
N GLN A 88 0.22 7.20 -5.25
CA GLN A 88 -0.99 7.81 -4.73
C GLN A 88 -1.02 9.27 -5.18
N PHE A 89 -2.18 9.68 -5.67
CA PHE A 89 -2.51 11.07 -5.95
C PHE A 89 -3.61 11.48 -4.98
N GLU A 90 -3.36 12.53 -4.22
CA GLU A 90 -4.33 13.08 -3.29
C GLU A 90 -4.64 14.53 -3.65
N ARG A 91 -5.94 14.85 -3.69
CA ARG A 91 -6.40 16.21 -3.88
C ARG A 91 -6.43 16.94 -2.53
N SER A 92 -5.96 18.17 -2.49
CA SER A 92 -6.15 19.04 -1.34
C SER A 92 -7.65 19.25 -1.10
N GLY A 93 -8.09 19.13 0.16
CA GLY A 93 -9.51 19.28 0.50
C GLY A 93 -10.01 20.73 0.47
N ASP A 94 -9.10 21.71 0.38
CA ASP A 94 -9.38 23.13 0.56
C ASP A 94 -9.37 23.94 -0.75
N GLU A 95 -9.02 23.35 -1.90
CA GLU A 95 -8.94 24.08 -3.17
C GLU A 95 -10.16 23.88 -4.09
N PRO A 96 -10.69 24.94 -4.71
CA PRO A 96 -11.72 24.84 -5.74
C PRO A 96 -11.27 23.95 -6.91
N VAL A 97 -12.23 23.20 -7.46
CA VAL A 97 -12.13 22.08 -8.42
C VAL A 97 -11.40 22.38 -9.76
N ALA A 98 -10.86 23.58 -9.97
CA ALA A 98 -10.37 24.03 -11.28
C ALA A 98 -9.09 23.35 -11.79
N THR A 99 -8.30 22.71 -10.91
CA THR A 99 -7.12 21.94 -11.33
C THR A 99 -7.00 20.68 -10.47
N PRO A 100 -6.81 19.48 -11.04
CA PRO A 100 -6.38 18.32 -10.26
C PRO A 100 -4.94 18.59 -9.79
N SER A 101 -4.76 19.00 -8.54
CA SER A 101 -3.41 19.07 -7.97
C SER A 101 -2.92 17.65 -7.73
N ALA A 102 -1.83 17.28 -8.41
CA ALA A 102 -1.14 16.00 -8.26
C ALA A 102 -0.01 16.11 -7.22
N ASP A 103 -0.12 17.11 -6.34
CA ASP A 103 1.00 17.65 -5.57
C ASP A 103 1.20 16.87 -4.26
N LEU A 104 0.15 16.19 -3.80
CA LEU A 104 0.15 15.39 -2.58
C LEU A 104 0.06 13.88 -2.90
N GLY A 105 0.59 13.09 -1.97
CA GLY A 105 0.65 11.64 -2.06
C GLY A 105 2.09 11.13 -2.03
N TRP A 106 2.27 9.90 -2.47
CA TRP A 106 3.53 9.18 -2.41
C TRP A 106 3.70 8.28 -3.63
N ILE A 107 4.94 7.88 -3.89
CA ILE A 107 5.31 6.91 -4.91
C ILE A 107 5.99 5.75 -4.18
N MET A 108 5.44 4.55 -4.35
CA MET A 108 5.99 3.29 -3.85
C MET A 108 6.64 2.55 -5.01
N LEU A 109 7.90 2.21 -4.79
CA LEU A 109 8.72 1.41 -5.70
C LEU A 109 9.12 0.16 -4.94
N SER A 110 8.72 -1.01 -5.41
CA SER A 110 9.17 -2.28 -4.82
C SER A 110 10.13 -2.97 -5.76
N TYR A 111 11.20 -3.49 -5.17
CA TYR A 111 12.26 -4.23 -5.83
C TYR A 111 12.33 -5.64 -5.25
N ALA A 112 12.73 -6.60 -6.07
CA ALA A 112 13.04 -7.96 -5.63
C ALA A 112 14.49 -8.30 -5.96
N ALA A 113 15.15 -8.99 -5.05
CA ALA A 113 16.44 -9.61 -5.26
C ALA A 113 16.28 -11.06 -5.78
N PRO A 114 17.35 -11.70 -6.28
CA PRO A 114 17.36 -13.12 -6.58
C PRO A 114 16.92 -13.96 -5.37
N ARG A 115 16.39 -15.15 -5.66
CA ARG A 115 15.92 -16.07 -4.62
C ARG A 115 17.05 -16.48 -3.67
N GLU A 116 16.78 -16.39 -2.38
CA GLU A 116 17.65 -16.86 -1.31
C GLU A 116 17.01 -18.04 -0.58
N GLY A 117 17.50 -19.25 -0.85
CA GLY A 117 16.89 -20.47 -0.32
C GLY A 117 15.47 -20.66 -0.84
N GLU A 118 14.48 -20.64 0.06
CA GLU A 118 13.06 -20.77 -0.31
C GLU A 118 12.37 -19.43 -0.56
N GLU A 119 13.00 -18.31 -0.23
CA GLU A 119 12.37 -16.99 -0.19
C GLU A 119 12.93 -16.03 -1.23
N TRP A 120 12.13 -15.03 -1.58
CA TRP A 120 12.46 -13.92 -2.45
C TRP A 120 12.54 -12.65 -1.60
N PRO A 121 13.76 -12.12 -1.36
CA PRO A 121 13.93 -10.85 -0.67
C PRO A 121 13.36 -9.70 -1.50
N ARG A 122 12.78 -8.71 -0.83
CA ARG A 122 12.16 -7.54 -1.42
C ARG A 122 12.44 -6.31 -0.57
N VAL A 123 12.63 -5.17 -1.22
CA VAL A 123 12.64 -3.87 -0.56
C VAL A 123 11.58 -2.99 -1.20
N SER A 124 10.79 -2.29 -0.38
CA SER A 124 9.84 -1.27 -0.84
C SER A 124 10.29 0.08 -0.35
N ILE A 125 10.42 1.04 -1.26
CA ILE A 125 10.86 2.41 -0.99
C ILE A 125 9.67 3.33 -1.26
N LEU A 126 9.37 4.21 -0.32
CA LEU A 126 8.35 5.24 -0.46
C LEU A 126 8.96 6.63 -0.54
N VAL A 127 8.62 7.32 -1.61
CA VAL A 127 9.05 8.67 -1.92
C VAL A 127 7.86 9.61 -1.78
N SER A 128 8.02 10.68 -1.01
CA SER A 128 7.01 11.74 -0.89
C SER A 128 6.92 12.50 -2.21
N ARG A 129 5.71 12.75 -2.72
CA ARG A 129 5.57 13.54 -3.94
C ARG A 129 5.89 15.01 -3.74
N ALA A 130 5.40 15.57 -2.65
CA ALA A 130 5.49 16.99 -2.36
C ALA A 130 6.92 17.44 -2.03
N SER A 131 7.72 16.56 -1.44
CA SER A 131 9.10 16.88 -1.01
C SER A 131 10.18 16.10 -1.74
N GLY A 132 9.80 15.07 -2.50
CA GLY A 132 10.71 14.09 -3.12
C GLY A 132 11.57 13.30 -2.13
N ALA A 133 11.34 13.42 -0.82
CA ALA A 133 12.14 12.73 0.18
C ALA A 133 11.75 11.24 0.30
N ILE A 134 12.73 10.36 0.42
CA ILE A 134 12.53 8.98 0.86
C ILE A 134 12.22 8.99 2.36
N TYR A 135 10.99 8.68 2.75
CA TYR A 135 10.58 8.72 4.16
C TYR A 135 10.23 7.34 4.72
N TYR A 136 10.08 6.33 3.87
CA TYR A 136 9.80 4.99 4.31
C TYR A 136 10.52 3.97 3.42
N GLU A 137 10.99 2.92 4.06
CA GLU A 137 11.57 1.75 3.44
C GLU A 137 11.05 0.54 4.21
N GLU A 138 10.95 -0.62 3.57
CA GLU A 138 10.61 -1.86 4.24
C GLU A 138 11.26 -3.02 3.49
N THR A 139 12.04 -3.83 4.20
CA THR A 139 12.56 -5.09 3.67
C THR A 139 11.65 -6.23 4.10
N LEU A 140 11.28 -7.09 3.15
CA LEU A 140 10.44 -8.26 3.37
C LEU A 140 11.02 -9.45 2.60
N SER A 141 10.70 -10.65 3.04
CA SER A 141 10.92 -11.86 2.27
C SER A 141 9.59 -12.56 2.00
N SER A 142 9.48 -13.25 0.86
CA SER A 142 8.26 -13.97 0.48
C SER A 142 8.60 -15.29 -0.20
N THR A 143 7.87 -16.35 0.12
CA THR A 143 7.96 -17.62 -0.62
C THR A 143 7.30 -17.56 -2.00
N VAL A 144 6.58 -16.47 -2.30
CA VAL A 144 5.94 -16.24 -3.59
C VAL A 144 6.93 -15.57 -4.53
N GLU A 145 7.12 -16.17 -5.70
CA GLU A 145 7.93 -15.59 -6.77
C GLU A 145 7.39 -14.20 -7.17
N PRO A 146 8.27 -13.17 -7.23
CA PRO A 146 7.86 -11.86 -7.69
C PRO A 146 7.42 -11.91 -9.17
N PRO A 147 6.60 -10.94 -9.61
CA PRO A 147 6.38 -10.78 -11.04
C PRO A 147 7.71 -10.52 -11.77
N PRO A 148 7.78 -10.81 -13.09
CA PRO A 148 8.97 -10.48 -13.86
C PRO A 148 9.27 -8.98 -13.81
N GLU A 149 10.53 -8.62 -14.00
CA GLU A 149 10.94 -7.23 -14.13
C GLU A 149 10.18 -6.53 -15.27
N PHE A 150 10.00 -5.21 -15.14
CA PHE A 150 9.41 -4.42 -16.20
C PHE A 150 10.26 -4.51 -17.47
N ALA A 151 9.67 -5.03 -18.56
CA ALA A 151 10.37 -5.21 -19.83
C ALA A 151 10.75 -3.89 -20.54
N ARG A 152 10.21 -2.76 -20.06
CA ARG A 152 10.45 -1.42 -20.61
C ARG A 152 10.79 -0.46 -19.48
N SER A 153 11.72 0.45 -19.74
CA SER A 153 11.96 1.59 -18.85
C SER A 153 10.70 2.43 -18.70
N ILE A 154 10.36 2.77 -17.46
CA ILE A 154 9.18 3.57 -17.15
C ILE A 154 9.30 4.99 -17.72
N GLY A 155 10.53 5.53 -17.77
CA GLY A 155 10.81 6.85 -18.34
C GLY A 155 10.56 6.94 -19.85
N ASP A 156 10.54 5.81 -20.56
CA ASP A 156 10.33 5.77 -22.03
C ASP A 156 8.87 5.59 -22.43
N MET A 157 7.95 5.46 -21.47
CA MET A 157 6.52 5.24 -21.76
C MET A 157 5.87 6.52 -22.29
N PRO A 158 5.16 6.47 -23.45
CA PRO A 158 4.49 7.65 -24.01
C PRO A 158 3.47 8.29 -23.06
N VAL A 159 2.74 7.46 -22.31
CA VAL A 159 1.84 7.89 -21.25
C VAL A 159 2.52 7.68 -19.90
N THR A 160 2.77 8.76 -19.17
CA THR A 160 3.33 8.69 -17.80
C THR A 160 2.23 8.42 -16.77
N ALA A 161 2.61 8.06 -15.53
CA ALA A 161 1.66 7.87 -14.44
C ALA A 161 0.84 9.15 -14.14
N GLU A 162 1.46 10.32 -14.22
CA GLU A 162 0.80 11.62 -14.02
C GLU A 162 -0.15 11.96 -15.17
N GLN A 163 0.24 11.61 -16.40
CA GLN A 163 -0.67 11.73 -17.55
C GLN A 163 -1.85 10.78 -17.43
N ALA A 164 -1.62 9.53 -17.04
CA ALA A 164 -2.66 8.54 -16.80
C ALA A 164 -3.63 9.00 -15.70
N PHE A 165 -3.12 9.56 -14.59
CA PHE A 165 -3.97 10.17 -13.56
C PHE A 165 -4.85 11.28 -14.15
N ARG A 166 -4.28 12.23 -14.91
CA ARG A 166 -5.06 13.31 -15.55
C ARG A 166 -6.12 12.80 -16.52
N ILE A 167 -5.80 11.78 -17.32
CA ILE A 167 -6.75 11.12 -18.22
C ILE A 167 -7.89 10.48 -17.41
N ALA A 168 -7.57 9.75 -16.34
CA ALA A 168 -8.58 9.12 -15.50
C ALA A 168 -9.49 10.13 -14.78
N GLU A 169 -8.94 11.28 -14.32
CA GLU A 169 -9.74 12.36 -13.75
C GLU A 169 -10.78 12.86 -14.75
N GLN A 170 -10.39 13.08 -16.01
CA GLN A 170 -11.29 13.53 -17.07
C GLN A 170 -12.34 12.48 -17.46
N VAL A 171 -11.96 11.20 -17.47
CA VAL A 171 -12.84 10.11 -17.88
C VAL A 171 -13.88 9.76 -16.82
N ALA A 172 -13.48 9.74 -15.54
CA ALA A 172 -14.35 9.29 -14.46
C ALA A 172 -14.15 10.03 -13.14
N GLY A 173 -12.91 10.39 -12.79
CA GLY A 173 -12.56 10.89 -11.46
C GLY A 173 -13.30 12.15 -11.04
N GLU A 174 -13.46 13.14 -11.91
CA GLU A 174 -14.18 14.38 -11.60
C GLU A 174 -15.64 14.10 -11.23
N SER A 175 -16.34 13.33 -12.08
CA SER A 175 -17.75 12.96 -11.86
C SER A 175 -17.95 12.07 -10.63
N TYR A 176 -16.99 11.19 -10.35
CA TYR A 176 -17.03 10.28 -9.21
C TYR A 176 -16.95 11.03 -7.88
N ARG A 177 -16.22 12.16 -7.85
CA ARG A 177 -15.99 12.94 -6.64
C ARG A 177 -17.10 13.93 -6.34
N GLU A 178 -17.91 14.27 -7.33
CA GLU A 178 -18.98 15.27 -7.21
C GLU A 178 -19.91 14.96 -6.04
N GLY A 179 -19.96 15.86 -5.06
CA GLY A 179 -20.80 15.75 -3.86
C GLY A 179 -20.25 14.83 -2.75
N CYS A 180 -19.03 14.32 -2.91
CA CYS A 180 -18.36 13.38 -2.02
C CYS A 180 -16.86 13.67 -1.83
N GLU A 181 -16.42 14.89 -2.15
CA GLU A 181 -15.02 15.27 -2.28
C GLU A 181 -14.18 14.92 -1.04
N PRO A 182 -14.66 15.14 0.22
CA PRO A 182 -13.86 14.82 1.41
C PRO A 182 -13.54 13.33 1.56
N SER A 183 -14.43 12.44 1.13
CA SER A 183 -14.28 10.98 1.23
C SER A 183 -13.69 10.34 -0.03
N ARG A 184 -13.74 11.01 -1.18
CA ARG A 184 -13.27 10.52 -2.48
C ARG A 184 -12.05 11.31 -2.97
N ARG A 185 -11.15 11.70 -2.09
CA ARG A 185 -10.01 12.58 -2.41
C ARG A 185 -8.75 11.87 -2.94
N GLN A 186 -8.69 10.55 -2.88
CA GLN A 186 -7.50 9.77 -3.28
C GLN A 186 -7.77 8.96 -4.55
N ALA A 187 -6.74 8.85 -5.39
CA ALA A 187 -6.66 7.88 -6.46
C ALA A 187 -5.30 7.17 -6.36
N GLN A 188 -5.28 5.90 -6.73
CA GLN A 188 -4.05 5.13 -6.81
C GLN A 188 -3.77 4.74 -8.24
N VAL A 189 -2.57 4.99 -8.73
CA VAL A 189 -2.13 4.65 -10.08
C VAL A 189 -1.07 3.56 -9.96
N VAL A 190 -1.31 2.43 -10.61
CA VAL A 190 -0.40 1.28 -10.59
C VAL A 190 0.00 0.92 -12.01
N LEU A 191 1.27 0.61 -12.22
CA LEU A 191 1.71 0.04 -13.49
C LEU A 191 1.34 -1.45 -13.54
N ASP A 192 0.45 -1.82 -14.45
CA ASP A 192 0.18 -3.21 -14.81
C ASP A 192 1.02 -3.57 -16.05
N ALA A 193 2.06 -4.35 -15.82
CA ALA A 193 2.91 -4.93 -16.87
C ALA A 193 2.84 -6.47 -16.88
N THR A 194 1.72 -7.03 -16.41
CA THR A 194 1.50 -8.48 -16.42
C THR A 194 1.54 -9.04 -17.85
N GLU A 195 1.03 -8.27 -18.82
CA GLU A 195 1.06 -8.58 -20.24
C GLU A 195 2.10 -7.70 -20.94
N ARG A 196 3.15 -8.32 -21.52
CA ARG A 196 4.29 -7.62 -22.11
C ARG A 196 3.89 -6.65 -23.24
N ASP A 197 2.88 -7.01 -24.02
CA ASP A 197 2.43 -6.25 -25.19
C ASP A 197 1.19 -5.37 -24.90
N ASP A 198 0.70 -5.37 -23.65
CA ASP A 198 -0.43 -4.56 -23.20
C ASP A 198 -0.13 -3.95 -21.82
N ILE A 199 0.96 -3.20 -21.73
CA ILE A 199 1.32 -2.46 -20.51
C ILE A 199 0.33 -1.31 -20.31
N ALA A 200 -0.16 -1.14 -19.09
CA ALA A 200 -1.10 -0.07 -18.77
C ALA A 200 -0.92 0.53 -17.39
N TRP A 201 -1.37 1.77 -17.26
CA TRP A 201 -1.63 2.38 -15.98
C TRP A 201 -3.06 2.05 -15.54
N VAL A 202 -3.18 1.43 -14.36
CA VAL A 202 -4.45 1.14 -13.72
C VAL A 202 -4.68 2.18 -12.64
N VAL A 203 -5.66 3.05 -12.86
CA VAL A 203 -6.07 4.10 -11.93
C VAL A 203 -7.28 3.61 -11.15
N VAL A 204 -7.15 3.53 -9.83
CA VAL A 204 -8.15 3.02 -8.91
C VAL A 204 -8.67 4.15 -8.04
N TYR A 205 -9.99 4.31 -8.04
CA TYR A 205 -10.73 5.17 -7.14
C TYR A 205 -11.42 4.33 -6.08
N TYR A 206 -11.38 4.81 -4.84
CA TYR A 206 -12.06 4.19 -3.73
C TYR A 206 -12.62 5.25 -2.79
N ASP A 207 -13.72 4.91 -2.13
CA ASP A 207 -14.26 5.71 -1.05
C ASP A 207 -13.49 5.44 0.25
N GLN A 208 -12.98 6.49 0.89
CA GLN A 208 -12.27 6.34 2.15
C GLN A 208 -13.12 5.77 3.29
N ARG A 209 -14.45 5.79 3.15
CA ARG A 209 -15.41 5.18 4.08
C ARG A 209 -15.48 3.65 3.89
N GLU A 210 -15.26 3.15 2.67
CA GLU A 210 -15.32 1.72 2.32
C GLU A 210 -14.04 1.28 1.58
N ARG A 211 -12.89 1.35 2.26
CA ARG A 211 -11.57 1.05 1.69
C ARG A 211 -11.35 -0.40 1.25
N ALA A 212 -12.32 -1.27 1.51
CA ALA A 212 -12.25 -2.69 1.14
C ALA A 212 -12.66 -2.94 -0.31
N ALA A 213 -13.27 -1.96 -0.98
CA ALA A 213 -13.75 -2.07 -2.34
C ALA A 213 -13.20 -0.94 -3.22
N ASN A 214 -12.94 -1.27 -4.47
CA ASN A 214 -12.69 -0.28 -5.51
C ASN A 214 -14.04 0.12 -6.10
N ASP A 215 -14.23 1.41 -6.31
CA ASP A 215 -15.47 1.94 -6.86
C ASP A 215 -15.36 2.13 -8.37
N ILE A 216 -14.21 2.66 -8.82
CA ILE A 216 -13.91 2.82 -10.25
C ILE A 216 -12.48 2.38 -10.51
N VAL A 217 -12.29 1.62 -11.58
CA VAL A 217 -11.00 1.25 -12.12
C VAL A 217 -10.93 1.74 -13.57
N VAL A 218 -9.99 2.62 -13.87
CA VAL A 218 -9.69 3.08 -15.22
C VAL A 218 -8.37 2.47 -15.65
N ARG A 219 -8.40 1.60 -16.65
CA ARG A 219 -7.19 1.05 -17.29
C ARG A 219 -6.84 1.90 -18.50
N ILE A 220 -5.60 2.35 -18.57
CA ILE A 220 -5.11 3.26 -19.60
C ILE A 220 -3.87 2.65 -20.23
N ASN A 221 -3.93 2.32 -21.52
CA ASN A 221 -2.79 1.75 -22.23
C ASN A 221 -1.61 2.75 -22.20
N ALA A 222 -0.43 2.26 -21.80
CA ALA A 222 0.74 3.11 -21.56
C ALA A 222 1.37 3.65 -22.86
N ASP A 223 1.02 3.06 -24.01
CA ASP A 223 1.50 3.47 -25.34
C ASP A 223 0.53 4.42 -26.04
N THR A 224 -0.76 4.12 -26.02
CA THR A 224 -1.77 4.82 -26.83
C THR A 224 -2.62 5.79 -26.04
N GLY A 225 -2.71 5.63 -24.71
CA GLY A 225 -3.64 6.36 -23.87
C GLY A 225 -5.11 5.90 -24.01
N GLU A 226 -5.37 4.82 -24.75
CA GLU A 226 -6.72 4.23 -24.85
C GLU A 226 -7.21 3.77 -23.47
N THR A 227 -8.48 4.04 -23.19
CA THR A 227 -9.06 3.82 -21.86
C THR A 227 -10.13 2.75 -21.85
N ASN A 228 -10.17 1.98 -20.76
CA ASN A 228 -11.27 1.10 -20.41
C ASN A 228 -11.65 1.36 -18.95
N THR A 229 -12.94 1.55 -18.68
CA THR A 229 -13.44 1.91 -17.36
C THR A 229 -14.39 0.81 -16.86
N ASP A 230 -14.08 0.29 -15.68
CA ASP A 230 -14.96 -0.58 -14.90
C ASP A 230 -15.43 0.19 -13.66
N ALA A 231 -16.74 0.26 -13.46
CA ALA A 231 -17.35 1.02 -12.37
C ALA A 231 -18.37 0.16 -11.64
N ARG A 232 -18.32 0.20 -10.31
CA ARG A 232 -19.33 -0.45 -9.47
C ARG A 232 -20.68 0.27 -9.66
N GLY A 233 -21.72 -0.50 -9.96
CA GLY A 233 -23.09 0.03 -10.01
C GLY A 233 -23.53 0.50 -8.61
N ASP A 234 -24.03 1.74 -8.54
CA ASP A 234 -24.43 2.48 -7.33
C ASP A 234 -23.30 2.84 -6.36
N VAL A 235 -22.57 3.92 -6.67
CA VAL A 235 -21.67 4.60 -5.73
C VAL A 235 -22.30 5.91 -5.26
N THR A 236 -23.36 5.83 -4.46
CA THR A 236 -24.04 7.03 -3.95
C THR A 236 -23.21 7.75 -2.89
N CYS A 237 -23.44 9.05 -2.75
CA CYS A 237 -22.84 9.84 -1.67
C CYS A 237 -23.49 9.62 -0.31
N ASP A 238 -24.62 8.92 -0.29
CA ASP A 238 -25.41 8.65 0.90
C ASP A 238 -24.74 7.57 1.77
N VAL A 239 -24.33 7.98 2.97
CA VAL A 239 -23.87 7.08 4.03
C VAL A 239 -25.09 6.37 4.63
N ALA A 240 -25.67 5.39 3.93
CA ALA A 240 -26.71 4.53 4.51
C ALA A 240 -26.82 3.15 3.82
N GLY A 241 -26.08 2.17 4.36
CA GLY A 241 -26.48 0.74 4.32
C GLY A 241 -26.20 -0.03 3.02
N VAL A 242 -25.12 -0.82 3.02
CA VAL A 242 -24.72 -1.72 1.94
C VAL A 242 -25.60 -2.99 1.83
N LEU A 243 -26.05 -3.35 0.61
CA LEU A 243 -25.76 -4.57 -0.22
C LEU A 243 -26.96 -5.02 -1.11
N PRO A 244 -26.82 -5.87 -2.18
CA PRO A 244 -25.62 -6.44 -2.85
C PRO A 244 -25.61 -6.44 -4.41
N GLY A 245 -24.45 -6.70 -5.04
CA GLY A 245 -24.36 -7.17 -6.44
C GLY A 245 -22.93 -7.37 -6.96
N VAL A 246 -22.56 -8.60 -7.33
CA VAL A 246 -21.23 -9.07 -7.78
C VAL A 246 -21.09 -9.01 -9.31
N VAL A 247 -19.96 -8.57 -9.85
CA VAL A 247 -19.34 -9.10 -11.10
C VAL A 247 -17.80 -9.04 -10.98
N THR A 248 -17.14 -10.03 -11.58
CA THR A 248 -15.75 -10.47 -11.41
C THR A 248 -14.84 -10.12 -12.59
N ASN A 249 -13.58 -9.74 -12.31
CA ASN A 249 -12.39 -10.14 -13.09
C ASN A 249 -11.13 -10.04 -12.18
N LYS A 250 -10.48 -11.19 -11.89
CA LYS A 250 -9.72 -11.38 -10.63
C LYS A 250 -8.22 -11.73 -10.66
N PRO A 251 -7.48 -12.07 -11.74
CA PRO A 251 -6.12 -12.58 -11.51
C PRO A 251 -5.03 -11.51 -11.26
N ALA A 252 -5.03 -10.39 -12.01
CA ALA A 252 -3.93 -9.40 -11.96
C ALA A 252 -4.15 -8.34 -10.87
N VAL A 253 -5.39 -7.86 -10.76
CA VAL A 253 -5.83 -6.87 -9.76
C VAL A 253 -5.71 -7.44 -8.34
N GLU A 254 -6.05 -8.71 -8.10
CA GLU A 254 -6.04 -9.27 -6.73
C GLU A 254 -4.64 -9.39 -6.11
N ARG A 255 -3.58 -9.62 -6.92
CA ARG A 255 -2.19 -9.70 -6.42
C ARG A 255 -1.58 -8.33 -6.12
N VAL A 256 -1.79 -7.37 -7.00
CA VAL A 256 -1.42 -5.97 -6.76
C VAL A 256 -2.21 -5.43 -5.56
N HIS A 257 -3.50 -5.73 -5.47
CA HIS A 257 -4.35 -5.33 -4.34
C HIS A 257 -3.92 -5.96 -3.03
N LEU A 258 -3.52 -7.23 -2.98
CA LEU A 258 -3.03 -7.84 -1.75
C LEU A 258 -1.74 -7.19 -1.27
N LEU A 259 -0.77 -6.98 -2.17
CA LEU A 259 0.51 -6.34 -1.81
C LEU A 259 0.33 -4.88 -1.40
N VAL A 260 -0.46 -4.13 -2.16
CA VAL A 260 -0.80 -2.73 -1.83
C VAL A 260 -1.60 -2.65 -0.54
N ARG A 261 -2.60 -3.52 -0.33
CA ARG A 261 -3.46 -3.51 0.87
C ARG A 261 -2.67 -3.91 2.11
N GLU A 262 -1.86 -4.95 2.02
CA GLU A 262 -1.00 -5.40 3.11
C GLU A 262 0.00 -4.30 3.50
N HIS A 263 0.61 -3.64 2.51
CA HIS A 263 1.50 -2.50 2.74
C HIS A 263 0.77 -1.29 3.34
N LEU A 264 -0.42 -0.93 2.83
CA LEU A 264 -1.24 0.17 3.35
C LEU A 264 -1.75 -0.08 4.78
N ASP A 265 -2.10 -1.33 5.11
CA ASP A 265 -2.55 -1.70 6.44
C ASP A 265 -1.39 -1.64 7.46
N ARG A 266 -0.15 -1.96 7.04
CA ARG A 266 1.06 -1.79 7.87
C ARG A 266 1.45 -0.34 8.07
N GLN A 267 1.36 0.50 7.04
CA GLN A 267 1.67 1.93 7.18
C GLN A 267 0.74 2.65 8.17
N ARG A 268 -0.53 2.25 8.24
CA ARG A 268 -1.48 2.81 9.23
C ARG A 268 -1.19 2.35 10.65
N ALA A 269 -0.73 1.12 10.83
CA ALA A 269 -0.29 0.65 12.14
C ALA A 269 0.93 1.44 12.65
N ALA A 270 1.85 1.80 11.74
CA ALA A 270 3.05 2.58 12.08
C ALA A 270 2.79 4.06 12.39
N VAL A 271 1.73 4.68 11.82
CA VAL A 271 1.37 6.09 12.09
C VAL A 271 0.47 6.24 13.33
N ALA A 272 -0.20 5.16 13.76
CA ALA A 272 -1.09 5.14 14.91
C ALA A 272 -0.40 4.71 16.24
N ALA A 273 0.85 4.25 16.18
CA ALA A 273 1.70 3.87 17.31
C ALA A 273 2.65 5.01 17.69
#